data_AF-A0A0Q8R8N4-F1
#
_entry.id   AF-A0A0Q8R8N4-F1
#
_cell.length_a   1.000
_cell.length_b   1.000
_cell.length_c   1.000
_cell.angle_alpha   90.00
_cell.angle_beta   90.00
_cell.angle_gamma   90.00
#
_symmetry.space_group_name_H-M   'P 1'
#
loop_
_entity.id
_entity.type
_entity.pdbx_description
1 polymer ?
#
loop_
_entity_poly.entity_id
_entity_poly.type
_entity_poly.pdbx_seq_one_letter_code
_entity_poly.pdbx_strand_id
1 'polypeptide(L)'
;MSPHQFDDLLQNKNVRIALAVACAFLCGQGVHLLMYAHNGTDAMRGGGELLLWGSLALANMARLHSDGIPGIRLAIYVGAGLIVASWLM
;
A
#
# COMPACT_ATOMS: atom_id res chain seq x y z
N MET A 1 6.37 -15.86 18.68
CA MET A 1 5.43 -16.32 17.63
C MET A 1 6.22 -17.18 16.66
N SER A 2 5.75 -18.39 16.36
CA SER A 2 6.34 -19.18 15.28
C SER A 2 5.90 -18.60 13.92
N PRO A 3 6.68 -18.79 12.84
CA PRO A 3 6.32 -18.32 11.49
C PRO A 3 4.92 -18.76 11.05
N HIS A 4 4.56 -20.02 11.38
CA HIS A 4 3.24 -20.58 11.08
C HIS A 4 2.09 -19.81 11.74
N GLN A 5 2.23 -19.39 12.99
CA GLN A 5 1.19 -18.61 13.67
C GLN A 5 0.97 -17.24 13.02
N PHE A 6 2.02 -16.67 12.42
CA PHE A 6 1.93 -15.36 11.76
C PHE A 6 1.23 -15.47 10.40
N ASP A 7 1.52 -16.52 9.65
CA ASP A 7 0.84 -16.80 8.38
C ASP A 7 -0.64 -17.09 8.59
N ASP A 8 -0.99 -17.88 9.61
CA ASP A 8 -2.39 -18.15 9.97
C ASP A 8 -3.14 -16.85 10.36
N LEU A 9 -2.46 -15.95 11.08
CA LEU A 9 -3.01 -14.64 11.42
C LEU A 9 -3.25 -13.79 10.16
N LEU A 10 -2.29 -13.74 9.24
CA LEU A 10 -2.41 -12.98 7.99
C LEU A 10 -3.41 -13.57 6.99
N GLN A 11 -3.74 -14.87 7.14
CA GLN A 11 -4.80 -15.52 6.37
C GLN A 11 -6.19 -15.24 6.93
N ASN A 12 -6.30 -14.81 8.19
CA ASN A 12 -7.58 -14.48 8.81
C ASN A 12 -8.28 -13.32 8.06
N LYS A 13 -9.53 -13.55 7.65
CA LYS A 13 -10.38 -12.57 6.96
C LYS A 13 -10.45 -11.23 7.69
N ASN A 14 -10.64 -11.25 9.01
CA ASN A 14 -10.76 -10.00 9.79
C ASN A 14 -9.45 -9.22 9.79
N VAL A 15 -8.31 -9.91 9.84
CA VAL A 15 -6.99 -9.29 9.78
C VAL A 15 -6.75 -8.69 8.40
N ARG A 16 -7.09 -9.41 7.32
CA ARG A 16 -6.98 -8.88 5.95
C ARG A 16 -7.86 -7.64 5.74
N ILE A 17 -9.09 -7.64 6.24
CA ILE A 17 -9.98 -6.46 6.17
C ILE A 17 -9.38 -5.30 6.96
N ALA A 18 -8.90 -5.54 8.18
CA ALA A 18 -8.24 -4.50 8.98
C ALA A 18 -7.01 -3.93 8.27
N LEU A 19 -6.18 -4.78 7.67
CA LEU A 19 -5.03 -4.36 6.86
C LEU A 19 -5.46 -3.58 5.62
N ALA A 20 -6.51 -4.01 4.93
CA ALA A 20 -7.05 -3.32 3.76
C ALA A 20 -7.54 -1.91 4.13
N VAL A 21 -8.28 -1.78 5.23
CA VAL A 21 -8.77 -0.49 5.75
C VAL A 21 -7.62 0.41 6.17
N ALA A 22 -6.63 -0.12 6.90
CA ALA A 22 -5.45 0.64 7.30
C ALA A 22 -4.65 1.14 6.09
N CYS A 23 -4.43 0.28 5.10
CA CYS A 23 -3.77 0.66 3.85
C CYS A 23 -4.60 1.68 3.06
N ALA A 24 -5.92 1.54 3.00
CA ALA A 24 -6.79 2.51 2.34
C ALA A 24 -6.75 3.88 3.02
N PHE A 25 -6.69 3.91 4.35
CA PHE A 25 -6.50 5.16 5.11
C PHE A 25 -5.16 5.84 4.78
N LEU A 26 -4.06 5.08 4.75
CA LEU A 26 -2.74 5.59 4.37
C LEU A 26 -2.69 6.03 2.90
N CYS A 27 -3.38 5.33 2.02
CA CYS A 27 -3.57 5.75 0.62
C CYS A 27 -4.27 7.11 0.54
N GLY A 28 -5.22 7.38 1.43
CA GLY A 28 -5.87 8.68 1.56
C GLY A 28 -4.90 9.82 1.88
N GLN A 29 -3.85 9.56 2.68
CA GLN A 29 -2.79 10.55 2.93
C GLN A 29 -1.99 10.86 1.67
N GLY A 30 -1.62 9.82 0.90
CA GLY A 30 -0.95 10.00 -0.39
C GLY A 30 -1.79 10.81 -1.38
N VAL A 31 -3.09 10.54 -1.44
CA VAL A 31 -4.06 11.31 -2.25
C VAL A 31 -4.12 12.78 -1.80
N HIS A 32 -4.20 13.03 -0.49
CA HIS A 32 -4.19 14.40 0.05
C HIS A 32 -2.89 15.12 -0.29
N LEU A 33 -1.74 14.48 -0.07
CA LEU A 33 -0.43 15.05 -0.38
C LEU A 33 -0.29 15.37 -1.89
N LEU A 34 -0.83 14.51 -2.76
CA LEU A 34 -0.85 14.74 -4.20
C LEU A 34 -1.71 15.96 -4.59
N MET A 35 -2.88 16.11 -3.96
CA MET A 35 -3.79 17.24 -4.22
C MET A 35 -3.23 18.59 -3.75
N TYR A 36 -2.44 18.58 -2.68
CA TYR A 36 -1.87 19.79 -2.07
C TYR A 36 -0.35 19.90 -2.26
N ALA A 37 0.24 19.17 -3.21
CA ALA A 37 1.68 19.17 -3.45
C ALA A 37 2.20 20.57 -3.78
N HIS A 38 3.24 21.04 -3.08
CA HIS A 38 3.84 22.35 -3.31
C HIS A 38 5.07 22.28 -4.21
N ASN A 39 5.70 21.11 -4.30
CA ASN A 39 6.85 20.84 -5.15
C ASN A 39 6.78 19.43 -5.77
N GLY A 40 7.73 19.14 -6.66
CA GLY A 40 7.81 17.82 -7.32
C GLY A 40 8.06 16.67 -6.34
N THR A 41 8.80 16.92 -5.26
CA THR A 41 9.11 15.92 -4.21
C THR A 41 7.86 15.48 -3.46
N ASP A 42 6.96 16.42 -3.13
CA ASP A 42 5.67 16.15 -2.51
C ASP A 42 4.80 15.32 -3.47
N ALA A 43 4.74 15.69 -4.76
CA ALA A 43 3.98 14.93 -5.74
C ALA A 43 4.52 13.49 -5.91
N MET A 44 5.84 13.32 -5.90
CA MET A 44 6.48 11.99 -5.94
C MET A 44 6.16 11.17 -4.69
N ARG A 45 6.23 11.76 -3.49
CA ARG A 45 5.89 11.08 -2.24
C ARG A 45 4.41 10.69 -2.22
N GLY A 46 3.52 11.60 -2.62
CA GLY A 46 2.07 11.37 -2.63
C GLY A 46 1.68 10.29 -3.63
N GLY A 47 2.27 10.32 -4.83
CA GLY A 47 2.10 9.28 -5.84
C GLY A 47 2.65 7.93 -5.37
N GLY A 48 3.79 7.95 -4.68
CA GLY A 48 4.41 6.77 -4.08
C GLY A 48 3.53 6.14 -2.99
N GLU A 49 3.00 6.95 -2.07
CA GLU A 49 2.07 6.52 -1.02
C GLU A 49 0.77 5.97 -1.60
N LEU A 50 0.20 6.64 -2.61
CA LEU A 50 -1.00 6.17 -3.30
C LEU A 50 -0.76 4.81 -3.95
N LEU A 51 0.34 4.66 -4.70
CA LEU A 51 0.69 3.40 -5.35
C LEU A 51 0.98 2.29 -4.34
N LEU A 52 1.76 2.56 -3.31
CA LEU A 52 2.13 1.56 -2.30
C LEU A 52 0.92 1.11 -1.49
N TRP A 53 0.26 2.06 -0.83
CA TRP A 53 -0.82 1.75 0.10
C TRP A 53 -2.10 1.33 -0.62
N GLY A 54 -2.42 1.96 -1.76
CA GLY A 54 -3.55 1.55 -2.60
C GLY A 54 -3.38 0.12 -3.12
N SER A 55 -2.17 -0.23 -3.57
CA SER A 55 -1.87 -1.60 -4.00
C SER A 55 -1.91 -2.61 -2.86
N LEU A 56 -1.43 -2.26 -1.66
CA LEU A 56 -1.53 -3.14 -0.50
C LEU A 56 -2.97 -3.32 -0.03
N ALA A 57 -3.80 -2.27 -0.09
CA ALA A 57 -5.23 -2.37 0.21
C ALA A 57 -5.94 -3.32 -0.77
N LEU A 58 -5.72 -3.13 -2.07
CA LEU A 58 -6.25 -3.99 -3.13
C LEU A 58 -5.74 -5.43 -3.00
N ALA A 59 -4.47 -5.64 -2.70
CA ALA A 59 -3.90 -6.97 -2.50
C ALA A 59 -4.54 -7.71 -1.31
N ASN A 60 -4.81 -7.00 -0.20
CA ASN A 60 -5.48 -7.60 0.96
C ASN A 60 -6.94 -7.94 0.65
N MET A 61 -7.65 -7.09 -0.11
CA MET A 61 -9.02 -7.35 -0.55
C MET A 61 -9.13 -8.49 -1.56
N ALA A 62 -8.23 -8.56 -2.54
CA ALA A 62 -8.23 -9.62 -3.54
C ALA A 62 -7.99 -11.00 -2.92
N ARG A 63 -7.08 -11.07 -1.94
CA ARG A 63 -6.80 -12.30 -1.19
C ARG A 63 -7.98 -12.81 -0.35
N LEU A 64 -9.01 -12.00 -0.10
CA LEU A 64 -10.26 -12.46 0.52
C LEU A 64 -11.09 -13.34 -0.42
N HIS A 65 -10.93 -13.16 -1.72
CA HIS A 65 -11.65 -13.89 -2.77
C HIS A 65 -10.79 -15.00 -3.38
N SER A 66 -9.65 -15.33 -2.75
CA SER A 66 -8.61 -16.23 -3.29
C SER A 66 -7.98 -15.75 -4.60
N ASP A 67 -8.20 -14.50 -4.98
CA ASP A 67 -7.67 -13.91 -6.20
C ASP A 67 -6.35 -13.18 -5.93
N GLY A 68 -5.39 -13.39 -6.83
CA GLY A 68 -4.19 -12.57 -6.95
C GLY A 68 -4.38 -11.50 -8.02
N ILE A 69 -3.98 -10.26 -7.74
CA ILE A 69 -3.95 -9.22 -8.78
C ILE A 69 -2.60 -9.31 -9.50
N PRO A 70 -2.56 -9.68 -10.80
CA PRO A 70 -1.32 -9.74 -11.56
C PRO A 70 -0.69 -8.34 -11.64
N GLY A 71 0.63 -8.26 -11.49
CA GLY A 71 1.36 -6.99 -11.57
C GLY A 71 1.27 -6.08 -10.33
N ILE A 72 0.49 -6.42 -9.30
CA ILE A 72 0.35 -5.57 -8.10
C ILE A 72 1.68 -5.36 -7.35
N ARG A 73 2.60 -6.34 -7.46
CA ARG A 73 3.94 -6.23 -6.89
C ARG A 73 4.74 -5.09 -7.52
N LEU A 74 4.60 -4.87 -8.84
CA LEU A 74 5.27 -3.78 -9.53
C LEU A 74 4.80 -2.44 -8.96
N ALA A 75 3.49 -2.26 -8.80
CA ALA A 75 2.92 -1.04 -8.22
C ALA A 75 3.40 -0.80 -6.78
N ILE A 76 3.49 -1.86 -5.96
CA ILE A 76 4.07 -1.81 -4.60
C ILE A 76 5.54 -1.35 -4.64
N TYR A 77 6.37 -1.95 -5.49
CA TYR A 77 7.79 -1.61 -5.58
C TYR A 77 8.04 -0.22 -6.15
N VAL A 78 7.30 0.18 -7.18
CA VAL A 78 7.37 1.53 -7.74
C VAL A 78 6.92 2.55 -6.68
N GLY A 79 5.82 2.28 -5.98
CA GLY A 79 5.34 3.14 -4.90
C GLY A 79 6.38 3.33 -3.79
N ALA A 80 6.96 2.23 -3.30
CA ALA A 80 8.04 2.28 -2.33
C ALA A 80 9.27 3.03 -2.86
N GLY A 81 9.64 2.82 -4.12
CA GLY A 81 10.76 3.50 -4.77
C GLY A 81 10.56 5.01 -4.87
N LEU A 82 9.37 5.47 -5.23
CA LEU A 82 9.02 6.90 -5.28
C LEU A 82 9.09 7.55 -3.90
N ILE A 83 8.59 6.86 -2.86
CA ILE A 83 8.72 7.34 -1.48
C ILE A 83 10.19 7.47 -1.12
N VAL A 84 11.02 6.43 -1.33
CA VAL A 84 12.45 6.47 -1.01
C VAL A 84 13.17 7.58 -1.79
N ALA A 85 12.92 7.71 -3.09
CA ALA A 85 13.51 8.75 -3.93
C ALA A 85 13.17 10.16 -3.42
N SER A 86 11.94 10.38 -2.94
CA SER A 86 11.53 11.67 -2.37
C SER A 86 12.29 12.08 -1.10
N TRP A 87 13.01 11.17 -0.43
CA TRP A 87 13.87 11.51 0.71
C TRP A 87 15.29 11.93 0.31
N LEU A 88 15.68 11.67 -0.94
CA LEU A 88 17.03 11.90 -1.46
C LEU A 88 17.14 13.18 -2.31
N MET A 89 16.03 13.90 -2.50
CA MET A 89 15.91 15.10 -3.33
C MET A 89 15.45 16.28 -2.47
#